data_AF-A0A0W0G5L3-F1
#
_entry.id   AF-A0A0W0G5L3-F1
#
_cell.length_a   1.000
_cell.length_b   1.000
_cell.length_c   1.000
_cell.angle_alpha   90.00
_cell.angle_beta   90.00
_cell.angle_gamma   90.00
#
_symmetry.space_group_name_H-M   'P 1'
#
loop_
_entity.id
_entity.type
_entity.pdbx_description
1 polymer ?
#
loop_
_entity_poly.entity_id
_entity_poly.type
_entity_poly.pdbx_seq_one_letter_code
_entity_poly.pdbx_strand_id
1 'polypeptide(L)'
;MDPVKLAGIQDWPAPTTVTGVRSFTGFANFYQKFIGRYAEIAKPLYDLTKKGVAFSWNNDCQDAFETLKQKFSQQPLLQIPDSSKPFIIEADASKWASGAVLRQKGTDGEWHPCGYISHAFDATERNYEIYDRELFAIVRALQTWQHYVMGNGFPVTILSDHKNLTYFWTAQKLN
;
A
#
# COMPACT_ATOMS: atom_id res chain seq x y z
N MET A 1 2.14 12.00 5.76
CA MET A 1 3.44 11.40 5.38
C MET A 1 4.53 12.07 6.20
N ASP A 2 5.61 11.36 6.53
CA ASP A 2 6.82 12.02 7.04
C ASP A 2 7.29 13.08 6.04
N PRO A 3 7.55 14.33 6.47
CA PRO A 3 8.02 15.41 5.61
C PRO A 3 9.26 15.02 4.79
N VAL A 4 10.12 14.17 5.36
CA VAL A 4 11.36 13.66 4.75
C VAL A 4 11.08 12.75 3.55
N LYS A 5 10.02 11.93 3.60
CA LYS A 5 9.64 11.05 2.48
C LYS A 5 8.94 11.82 1.36
N LEU A 6 8.16 12.86 1.69
CA LEU A 6 7.57 13.77 0.70
C LEU A 6 8.62 14.58 -0.04
N ALA A 7 9.64 15.08 0.67
CA ALA A 7 10.77 15.80 0.08
C ALA A 7 11.52 14.93 -0.94
N GLY A 8 11.80 13.67 -0.59
CA GLY A 8 12.45 12.73 -1.52
C GLY A 8 11.64 12.44 -2.80
N ILE A 9 10.33 12.54 -2.77
CA ILE A 9 9.47 12.40 -3.96
C ILE A 9 9.52 13.68 -4.80
N GLN A 10 9.46 14.86 -4.17
CA GLN A 10 9.56 16.15 -4.88
C GLN A 10 10.92 16.34 -5.56
N ASP A 11 11.99 15.88 -4.92
CA ASP A 11 13.36 16.01 -5.45
C ASP A 11 13.76 14.85 -6.35
N TRP A 12 12.86 13.88 -6.59
CA TRP A 12 13.16 12.73 -7.44
C TRP A 12 13.53 13.22 -8.86
N PRO A 13 14.74 12.93 -9.38
CA PRO A 13 15.17 13.39 -10.69
C PRO A 13 14.48 12.63 -11.82
N ALA A 14 14.23 13.30 -12.95
CA ALA A 14 13.65 12.64 -14.12
C ALA A 14 14.51 11.43 -14.53
N PRO A 15 13.94 10.22 -14.63
CA PRO A 15 14.69 9.03 -15.03
C PRO A 15 15.32 9.16 -16.42
N THR A 16 16.60 8.83 -16.52
CA THR A 16 17.36 8.82 -17.79
C THR A 16 17.55 7.42 -18.36
N THR A 17 17.05 6.39 -17.67
CA THR A 17 17.20 4.98 -18.07
C THR A 17 15.92 4.20 -17.84
N VAL A 18 15.71 3.13 -18.60
CA VAL A 18 14.59 2.18 -18.41
C VAL A 18 14.56 1.63 -16.98
N THR A 19 15.74 1.34 -16.41
CA THR A 19 15.85 0.88 -15.01
C THR A 19 15.35 1.95 -14.04
N GLY A 20 15.69 3.23 -14.26
CA GLY A 20 15.17 4.35 -13.47
C GLY A 20 13.65 4.49 -13.57
N VAL A 21 13.08 4.34 -14.77
CA VAL A 21 11.62 4.36 -14.97
C VAL A 21 10.94 3.20 -14.25
N ARG A 22 11.51 2.00 -14.29
CA ARG A 22 11.00 0.83 -13.55
C ARG A 22 11.07 1.06 -12.03
N SER A 23 12.13 1.68 -11.54
CA SER A 23 12.24 2.05 -10.12
C SER A 23 11.14 3.03 -9.71
N PHE A 24 10.91 4.08 -10.50
CA PHE A 24 9.88 5.08 -10.22
C PHE A 24 8.47 4.49 -10.33
N THR A 25 8.16 3.76 -11.41
CA THR A 25 6.85 3.12 -11.61
C THR A 25 6.59 2.00 -10.59
N GLY A 26 7.63 1.30 -10.12
CA GLY A 26 7.55 0.36 -9.01
C GLY A 26 7.18 1.03 -7.69
N PHE A 27 7.77 2.20 -7.39
CA PHE A 27 7.37 3.02 -6.24
C PHE A 27 5.93 3.54 -6.40
N ALA A 28 5.60 4.09 -7.58
CA ALA A 28 4.31 4.65 -7.90
C ALA A 28 3.16 3.62 -7.79
N ASN A 29 3.43 2.36 -8.14
CA ASN A 29 2.48 1.25 -7.99
C ASN A 29 1.96 1.08 -6.56
N PHE A 30 2.76 1.36 -5.54
CA PHE A 30 2.30 1.30 -4.14
C PHE A 30 1.18 2.32 -3.88
N TYR A 31 1.27 3.49 -4.52
CA TYR A 31 0.33 4.60 -4.33
C TYR A 31 -0.78 4.64 -5.38
N GLN A 32 -0.78 3.75 -6.38
CA GLN A 32 -1.74 3.78 -7.49
C GLN A 32 -3.20 3.79 -7.04
N LYS A 33 -3.51 3.08 -5.94
CA LYS A 33 -4.87 2.96 -5.40
C LYS A 33 -5.41 4.26 -4.78
N PHE A 34 -4.54 5.26 -4.61
CA PHE A 34 -4.89 6.58 -4.07
C PHE A 34 -4.89 7.66 -5.15
N ILE A 35 -4.52 7.34 -6.39
CA ILE A 35 -4.46 8.28 -7.51
C ILE A 35 -5.55 7.92 -8.51
N GLY A 36 -6.58 8.78 -8.59
CA GLY A 36 -7.61 8.67 -9.61
C GLY A 36 -7.01 8.69 -11.01
N ARG A 37 -7.48 7.78 -11.89
CA ARG A 37 -7.01 7.62 -13.27
C ARG A 37 -5.50 7.34 -13.41
N TYR A 38 -4.89 6.73 -12.39
CA TYR A 38 -3.45 6.41 -12.38
C TYR A 38 -2.96 5.73 -13.66
N ALA A 39 -3.66 4.69 -14.14
CA ALA A 39 -3.25 3.94 -15.32
C ALA A 39 -3.16 4.81 -16.59
N GLU A 40 -4.03 5.81 -16.71
CA GLU A 40 -4.01 6.76 -17.83
C GLU A 40 -2.81 7.70 -17.71
N ILE A 41 -2.53 8.21 -16.50
CA ILE A 41 -1.43 9.13 -16.23
C ILE A 41 -0.08 8.43 -16.41
N ALA A 42 0.07 7.21 -15.88
CA ALA A 42 1.33 6.47 -15.89
C ALA A 42 1.62 5.75 -17.22
N LYS A 43 0.67 5.72 -18.16
CA LYS A 43 0.79 5.03 -19.44
C LYS A 43 2.07 5.40 -20.22
N PRO A 44 2.42 6.68 -20.41
CA PRO A 44 3.65 7.05 -21.13
C PRO A 44 4.91 6.45 -20.49
N LEU A 45 4.94 6.36 -19.16
CA LEU A 45 6.06 5.78 -18.41
C LEU A 45 6.13 4.26 -18.58
N TYR A 46 5.01 3.54 -18.57
CA TYR A 46 5.02 2.09 -18.85
C TYR A 46 5.42 1.78 -20.28
N ASP A 47 5.03 2.61 -21.25
CA ASP A 47 5.40 2.44 -22.66
C ASP A 47 6.92 2.48 -22.86
N LEU A 48 7.64 3.31 -22.08
CA LEU A 48 9.12 3.34 -22.06
C LEU A 48 9.78 2.06 -21.53
N THR A 49 9.04 1.22 -20.80
CA THR A 49 9.61 -0.01 -20.20
C THR A 49 9.39 -1.27 -21.04
N LYS A 50 8.63 -1.16 -22.14
CA LYS A 50 8.29 -2.26 -23.05
C LYS A 50 9.52 -2.76 -23.81
N LYS A 51 9.56 -4.08 -24.04
CA LYS A 51 10.66 -4.71 -24.78
C LYS A 51 10.64 -4.26 -26.24
N GLY A 52 11.80 -3.84 -26.75
CA GLY A 52 11.97 -3.41 -28.15
C GLY A 52 11.63 -1.94 -28.43
N VAL A 53 11.27 -1.16 -27.40
CA VAL A 53 11.07 0.29 -27.52
C VAL A 53 12.38 1.01 -27.22
N ALA A 54 12.77 1.95 -28.09
CA ALA A 54 13.91 2.82 -27.84
C ALA A 54 13.57 3.80 -26.70
N PHE A 55 14.48 3.95 -25.74
CA PHE A 55 14.28 4.87 -24.64
C PHE A 55 14.35 6.32 -25.15
N SER A 56 13.22 7.03 -25.09
CA SER A 56 13.12 8.44 -25.48
C SER A 56 12.22 9.16 -24.48
N TRP A 57 12.82 9.96 -23.61
CA TRP A 57 12.08 10.76 -22.63
C TRP A 57 11.45 11.97 -23.33
N ASN A 58 10.15 11.90 -23.63
CA ASN A 58 9.41 12.96 -24.32
C ASN A 58 8.60 13.81 -23.32
N ASN A 59 7.93 14.86 -23.83
CA ASN A 59 7.10 15.75 -23.01
C ASN A 59 5.98 14.99 -22.30
N ASP A 60 5.34 14.01 -22.96
CA ASP A 60 4.28 13.21 -22.32
C ASP A 60 4.81 12.43 -21.10
N CYS A 61 6.04 11.93 -21.15
CA CYS A 61 6.70 11.26 -20.03
C CYS A 61 7.05 12.24 -18.91
N GLN A 62 7.50 13.45 -19.26
CA GLN A 62 7.77 14.50 -18.28
C GLN A 62 6.49 14.94 -17.57
N ASP A 63 5.42 15.18 -18.33
CA ASP A 63 4.12 15.59 -17.79
C ASP A 63 3.52 14.50 -16.90
N ALA A 64 3.61 13.23 -17.32
CA ALA A 64 3.20 12.09 -16.51
C ALA A 64 4.00 12.01 -15.20
N PHE A 65 5.33 12.17 -15.28
CA PHE A 65 6.22 12.12 -14.13
C PHE A 65 5.93 13.25 -13.12
N GLU A 66 5.80 14.49 -13.59
CA GLU A 66 5.48 15.64 -12.74
C GLU A 66 4.08 15.55 -12.16
N THR A 67 3.09 15.13 -12.96
CA THR A 67 1.71 14.92 -12.49
C THR A 67 1.69 13.89 -11.37
N LEU A 68 2.39 12.76 -11.52
CA LEU A 68 2.49 11.75 -10.48
C LEU A 68 3.20 12.29 -9.22
N LYS A 69 4.32 13.01 -9.36
CA LYS A 69 5.01 13.67 -8.23
C LYS A 69 4.10 14.64 -7.49
N GLN A 70 3.33 15.45 -8.21
CA GLN A 70 2.34 16.35 -7.62
C GLN A 70 1.23 15.58 -6.91
N LYS A 71 0.68 14.53 -7.51
CA LYS A 71 -0.36 13.70 -6.89
C LYS A 71 0.14 12.99 -5.64
N PHE A 72 1.36 12.48 -5.62
CA PHE A 72 1.99 11.92 -4.42
C PHE A 72 2.21 12.98 -3.32
N SER A 73 2.51 14.21 -3.72
CA SER A 73 2.73 15.33 -2.79
C SER A 73 1.41 15.89 -2.23
N GLN A 74 0.37 15.92 -3.06
CA GLN A 74 -0.96 16.42 -2.71
C GLN A 74 -1.78 15.39 -1.93
N GLN A 75 -1.53 14.10 -2.15
CA GLN A 75 -2.34 13.04 -1.59
C GLN A 75 -1.44 12.03 -0.86
N PRO A 76 -1.43 12.15 0.47
CA PRO A 76 -1.96 11.06 1.27
C PRO A 76 -2.80 11.68 2.40
N LEU A 77 -4.02 12.11 2.09
CA LEU A 77 -4.97 12.39 3.17
C LEU A 77 -5.38 11.04 3.73
N LEU A 78 -4.71 10.66 4.82
CA LEU A 78 -5.32 9.76 5.76
C LEU A 78 -6.69 10.36 6.06
N GLN A 79 -7.74 9.67 5.65
CA GLN A 79 -9.08 10.05 6.07
C GLN A 79 -9.08 10.02 7.60
N ILE A 80 -9.52 11.12 8.21
CA ILE A 80 -9.66 11.18 9.66
C ILE A 80 -10.57 10.01 10.07
N PRO A 81 -10.08 9.07 10.91
CA PRO A 81 -10.85 7.91 11.30
C PRO A 81 -12.12 8.34 12.02
N ASP A 82 -13.26 7.85 11.57
CA ASP A 82 -14.56 8.08 12.20
C ASP A 82 -14.99 6.80 12.92
N SER A 83 -14.89 6.78 14.25
CA SER A 83 -15.24 5.60 15.06
C SER A 83 -16.73 5.21 14.98
N SER A 84 -17.60 6.05 14.40
CA SER A 84 -19.02 5.75 14.17
C SER A 84 -19.29 4.95 12.90
N LYS A 85 -18.25 4.59 12.14
CA LYS A 85 -18.35 3.89 10.86
C LYS A 85 -17.46 2.63 10.84
N PRO A 86 -17.80 1.61 10.03
CA PRO A 86 -17.00 0.40 9.92
C PRO A 86 -15.62 0.67 9.32
N PHE A 87 -14.65 -0.14 9.72
CA PHE A 87 -13.29 -0.15 9.19
C PHE A 87 -13.00 -1.45 8.43
N ILE A 88 -12.12 -1.35 7.44
CA ILE A 88 -11.49 -2.49 6.77
C ILE A 88 -9.99 -2.45 7.06
N ILE A 89 -9.40 -3.61 7.34
CA ILE A 89 -7.95 -3.77 7.43
C ILE A 89 -7.50 -4.62 6.25
N GLU A 90 -6.59 -4.09 5.43
CA GLU A 90 -5.83 -4.88 4.45
C GLU A 90 -4.48 -5.22 5.06
N ALA A 91 -4.13 -6.50 5.17
CA ALA A 91 -2.84 -6.94 5.71
C ALA A 91 -2.15 -7.89 4.72
N ASP A 92 -0.81 -7.78 4.66
CA ASP A 92 0.04 -8.54 3.76
C ASP A 92 1.43 -8.71 4.40
N ALA A 93 2.12 -9.81 4.09
CA ALA A 93 3.48 -10.05 4.53
C ALA A 93 4.41 -10.60 3.43
N SER A 94 5.57 -9.96 3.32
CA SER A 94 6.67 -10.47 2.50
C SER A 94 7.62 -11.35 3.31
N LYS A 95 8.67 -11.86 2.67
CA LYS A 95 9.77 -12.54 3.38
C LYS A 95 10.49 -11.64 4.41
N TRP A 96 10.43 -10.32 4.23
CA TRP A 96 11.29 -9.38 4.94
C TRP A 96 10.54 -8.44 5.89
N ALA A 97 9.25 -8.24 5.66
CA ALA A 97 8.44 -7.28 6.39
C ALA A 97 6.95 -7.59 6.24
N SER A 98 6.17 -7.22 7.25
CA SER A 98 4.71 -7.14 7.20
C SER A 98 4.21 -5.72 7.00
N GLY A 99 3.04 -5.55 6.41
CA GLY A 99 2.34 -4.28 6.30
C GLY A 99 0.84 -4.42 6.51
N ALA A 100 0.20 -3.34 6.93
CA ALA A 100 -1.25 -3.25 6.90
C ALA A 100 -1.74 -1.83 6.64
N VAL A 101 -2.96 -1.72 6.11
CA VAL A 101 -3.66 -0.46 5.83
C VAL A 101 -5.04 -0.52 6.48
N LEU A 102 -5.32 0.45 7.35
CA LEU A 102 -6.66 0.72 7.84
C LEU A 102 -7.39 1.56 6.79
N ARG A 103 -8.58 1.16 6.37
CA ARG A 103 -9.40 1.88 5.39
C ARG A 103 -10.80 2.13 5.93
N GLN A 104 -11.38 3.25 5.49
CA GLN A 104 -12.76 3.60 5.77
C GLN A 104 -13.39 4.21 4.52
N LYS A 105 -14.72 4.07 4.39
CA LYS A 105 -15.46 4.66 3.28
C LYS A 105 -15.56 6.18 3.47
N GLY A 106 -15.20 6.93 2.44
CA GLY A 106 -15.32 8.39 2.41
C GLY A 106 -16.75 8.85 2.12
N THR A 107 -16.96 10.17 2.15
CA THR A 107 -18.23 10.79 1.74
C THR A 107 -18.53 10.61 0.25
N ASP A 108 -17.50 10.38 -0.56
CA ASP A 108 -17.57 10.04 -1.98
C ASP A 108 -17.95 8.58 -2.25
N GLY A 109 -18.03 7.75 -1.20
CA GLY A 109 -18.33 6.33 -1.33
C GLY A 109 -17.12 5.46 -1.69
N GLU A 110 -15.92 6.02 -1.77
CA GLU A 110 -14.69 5.28 -2.06
C GLU A 110 -13.96 4.87 -0.78
N TRP A 111 -13.12 3.84 -0.86
CA TRP A 111 -12.32 3.39 0.29
C TRP A 111 -11.04 4.19 0.42
N HIS A 112 -10.94 5.02 1.45
CA HIS A 112 -9.76 5.83 1.72
C HIS A 112 -8.93 5.24 2.87
N PRO A 113 -7.60 5.38 2.81
CA PRO A 113 -6.73 4.95 3.89
C PRO A 113 -6.91 5.88 5.11
N CYS A 114 -7.00 5.32 6.29
CA CYS A 114 -7.04 5.99 7.59
C CYS A 114 -5.71 5.85 8.34
N GLY A 115 -4.95 4.80 8.05
CA GLY A 115 -3.62 4.59 8.63
C GLY A 115 -2.84 3.51 7.89
N TYR A 116 -1.52 3.56 8.00
CA TYR A 116 -0.60 2.52 7.52
C TYR A 116 0.29 2.08 8.65
N ILE A 117 0.61 0.80 8.68
CA ILE A 117 1.68 0.26 9.51
C ILE A 117 2.58 -0.63 8.66
N SER A 118 3.86 -0.65 9.01
CA SER A 118 4.82 -1.59 8.47
C SER A 118 5.77 -2.02 9.58
N HIS A 119 6.27 -3.25 9.47
CA HIS A 119 7.25 -3.81 10.40
C HIS A 119 8.25 -4.65 9.63
N ALA A 120 9.53 -4.30 9.76
CA ALA A 120 10.61 -5.12 9.22
C ALA A 120 10.89 -6.28 10.17
N PHE A 121 10.93 -7.49 9.62
CA PHE A 121 11.15 -8.69 10.42
C PHE A 121 12.60 -8.78 10.91
N ASP A 122 12.77 -9.15 12.17
CA ASP A 122 14.07 -9.48 12.74
C ASP A 122 14.59 -10.85 12.26
N ALA A 123 15.73 -11.29 12.79
CA ALA A 123 16.31 -12.59 12.39
C ALA A 123 15.40 -13.78 12.72
N THR A 124 14.64 -13.69 13.81
CA THR A 124 13.74 -14.74 14.29
C THR A 124 12.45 -14.73 13.50
N GLU A 125 11.83 -13.56 13.34
CA GLU A 125 10.58 -13.38 12.61
C GLU A 125 10.70 -13.73 11.11
N ARG A 126 11.91 -13.59 10.54
CA ARG A 126 12.18 -14.04 9.15
C ARG A 126 12.12 -15.55 8.97
N ASN A 127 12.26 -16.32 10.04
CA ASN A 127 12.18 -17.78 10.01
C ASN A 127 10.74 -18.29 10.09
N TYR A 128 9.76 -17.42 10.33
CA TYR A 128 8.35 -17.77 10.28
C TYR A 128 7.95 -18.26 8.88
N GLU A 129 7.06 -19.25 8.85
CA GLU A 129 6.45 -19.68 7.60
C GLU A 129 5.59 -18.55 7.01
N ILE A 130 5.24 -18.66 5.72
CA ILE A 130 4.42 -17.64 5.04
C ILE A 130 3.12 -17.40 5.81
N TYR A 131 2.45 -18.47 6.23
CA TYR A 131 1.21 -18.39 7.00
C TYR A 131 1.35 -17.59 8.31
N ASP A 132 2.40 -17.84 9.08
CA ASP A 132 2.63 -17.17 10.36
C ASP A 132 2.97 -15.69 10.16
N ARG A 133 3.66 -15.33 9.06
CA ARG A 133 3.96 -13.93 8.73
C ARG A 133 2.71 -13.15 8.33
N GLU A 134 1.83 -13.76 7.55
CA GLU A 134 0.54 -13.16 7.18
C GLU A 134 -0.35 -12.97 8.42
N LEU A 135 -0.41 -13.98 9.30
CA LEU A 135 -1.14 -13.88 10.55
C LEU A 135 -0.53 -12.82 11.48
N PHE A 136 0.79 -12.73 11.54
CA PHE A 136 1.50 -11.70 12.29
C PHE A 136 1.11 -10.29 11.82
N ALA A 137 1.01 -10.06 10.51
CA ALA A 137 0.57 -8.78 9.96
C ALA A 137 -0.83 -8.40 10.45
N ILE A 138 -1.76 -9.35 10.47
CA ILE A 138 -3.13 -9.16 10.96
C ILE A 138 -3.16 -8.86 12.46
N VAL A 139 -2.49 -9.69 13.27
CA VAL A 139 -2.46 -9.52 14.73
C VAL A 139 -1.90 -8.15 15.09
N ARG A 140 -0.81 -7.75 14.43
CA ARG A 140 -0.19 -6.45 14.66
C ARG A 140 -1.08 -5.28 14.25
N ALA A 141 -1.82 -5.41 13.14
CA ALA A 141 -2.82 -4.44 12.72
C ALA A 141 -3.93 -4.26 13.75
N LEU A 142 -4.49 -5.37 14.25
CA LEU A 142 -5.53 -5.36 15.27
C LEU A 142 -5.04 -4.75 16.59
N GLN A 143 -3.83 -5.10 17.03
CA GLN A 143 -3.23 -4.53 18.25
C GLN A 143 -2.99 -3.01 18.11
N THR A 144 -2.50 -2.58 16.94
CA THR A 144 -2.18 -1.16 16.71
C THR A 144 -3.46 -0.32 16.67
N TRP A 145 -4.50 -0.78 15.97
CA TRP A 145 -5.75 -0.06 15.81
C TRP A 145 -6.85 -0.51 16.77
N GLN A 146 -6.50 -1.21 17.86
CA GLN A 146 -7.47 -1.71 18.84
C GLN A 146 -8.45 -0.63 19.32
N HIS A 147 -7.96 0.60 19.49
CA HIS A 147 -8.75 1.75 19.94
C HIS A 147 -9.80 2.22 18.92
N TYR A 148 -9.68 1.84 17.64
CA TYR A 148 -10.68 2.12 16.60
C TYR A 148 -11.60 0.94 16.34
N VAL A 149 -11.07 -0.29 16.39
CA VAL A 149 -11.81 -1.49 15.96
C VAL A 149 -12.50 -2.21 17.11
N MET A 150 -12.06 -2.02 18.35
CA MET A 150 -12.67 -2.63 19.53
C MET A 150 -13.81 -1.76 20.05
N GLY A 151 -14.99 -2.35 20.24
CA GLY A 151 -16.12 -1.68 20.89
C GLY A 151 -16.88 -0.66 20.03
N ASN A 152 -16.57 -0.54 18.73
CA ASN A 152 -17.26 0.38 17.81
C ASN A 152 -18.63 -0.13 17.32
N GLY A 153 -19.04 -1.35 17.71
CA GLY A 153 -20.33 -1.95 17.34
C GLY A 153 -20.40 -2.53 15.92
N PHE A 154 -19.33 -2.42 15.12
CA PHE A 154 -19.26 -2.95 13.75
C PHE A 154 -18.36 -4.18 13.67
N PRO A 155 -18.64 -5.12 12.75
CA PRO A 155 -17.71 -6.19 12.44
C PRO A 155 -16.43 -5.62 11.80
N VAL A 156 -15.28 -6.10 12.24
CA VAL A 156 -13.98 -5.77 11.65
C VAL A 156 -13.74 -6.68 10.45
N THR A 157 -13.62 -6.10 9.25
CA THR A 157 -13.35 -6.87 8.04
C THR A 157 -11.85 -6.85 7.74
N ILE A 158 -11.25 -8.03 7.61
CA ILE A 158 -9.83 -8.19 7.28
C ILE A 158 -9.73 -8.75 5.85
N LEU A 159 -8.94 -8.09 5.02
CA LEU A 159 -8.61 -8.51 3.66
C LEU A 159 -7.15 -8.98 3.63
N SER A 160 -6.94 -10.21 3.17
CA SER A 160 -5.63 -10.81 2.91
C SER A 160 -5.77 -11.68 1.66
N ASP A 161 -4.69 -11.81 0.89
CA ASP A 161 -4.62 -12.68 -0.28
C ASP A 161 -4.33 -14.15 0.09
N HIS A 162 -3.99 -14.42 1.36
CA HIS A 162 -3.58 -15.74 1.81
C HIS A 162 -4.77 -16.59 2.29
N LYS A 163 -5.37 -17.35 1.36
CA LYS A 163 -6.56 -18.18 1.61
C LYS A 163 -6.46 -19.12 2.82
N ASN A 164 -5.27 -19.63 3.17
CA ASN A 164 -5.15 -20.54 4.33
C ASN A 164 -5.52 -19.85 5.66
N LEU A 165 -5.49 -18.52 5.75
CA LEU A 165 -5.90 -17.78 6.94
C LEU A 165 -7.40 -17.86 7.22
N THR A 166 -8.24 -18.24 6.25
CA THR A 166 -9.67 -18.45 6.51
C THR A 166 -9.90 -19.59 7.51
N TYR A 167 -8.95 -20.51 7.63
CA TYR A 167 -9.04 -21.65 8.55
C TYR A 167 -8.54 -21.35 9.97
N PHE A 168 -7.92 -20.19 10.23
CA PHE A 168 -7.41 -19.85 11.56
C PHE A 168 -8.50 -19.85 12.65
N TRP A 169 -9.74 -19.51 12.28
CA TRP A 169 -10.90 -19.54 13.17
C TRP A 169 -11.41 -20.96 13.48
N THR A 170 -10.91 -21.97 12.77
CA THR A 170 -11.35 -23.35 12.90
C THR A 170 -10.44 -24.05 13.91
N ALA A 171 -11.02 -24.59 14.97
CA ALA A 171 -10.27 -25.41 15.92
C ALA A 171 -9.64 -26.60 15.19
N GLN A 172 -8.31 -26.65 15.15
CA GLN A 172 -7.59 -27.80 14.61
C GLN A 172 -7.47 -28.88 15.69
N LYS A 173 -7.71 -30.14 15.31
CA LYS A 173 -7.33 -31.27 16.16
C LYS A 173 -5.81 -31.37 16.14
N LEU A 174 -5.19 -31.00 17.25
CA LEU A 174 -3.79 -31.31 17.52
C LEU A 174 -3.73 -32.80 17.90
N ASN A 175 -3.00 -33.59 17.11
CA ASN A 175 -2.78 -35.02 17.39
C ASN A 175 -1.86 -35.20 18.59
#